data_AF-A0A969XP71-F1
#
_entry.id   AF-A0A969XP71-F1
#
_cell.length_a   1.000
_cell.length_b   1.000
_cell.length_c   1.000
_cell.angle_alpha   90.00
_cell.angle_beta   90.00
_cell.angle_gamma   90.00
#
_symmetry.space_group_name_H-M   'P 1'
#
loop_
_entity.id
_entity.type
_entity.pdbx_description
1 polymer ?
#
loop_
_entity_poly.entity_id
_entity_poly.type
_entity_poly.pdbx_seq_one_letter_code
_entity_poly.pdbx_strand_id
1 'polypeptide(L)'
;MRATGPAVGYSGADVESHDRTSSTRDAKQREGPATHTHVLEPAAVANCRLWEIDALRGLAIGAMVGFHAAWDWAYFNDASLGPGSAWVSGPIAASFITLLGVSISLDRDRSRAVGRSLALRALQRTALIAGASALVTLATWLVLPDRFVFFGILHLLAASTLLVSATARFGAVANALLGAAVLAVGWSGLFDGAAPATWLTVLGWSSPQATVDWYPLAPWAGFAFLGFALGQAFYPRGRRSYSLPHWERQTAPLRLMGRHSLLIYLTHQLVLFPVVWLVAAVLP
;
A
#
# COMPACT_ATOMS: atom_id res chain seq x y z
N MET A 1 -31.92 104.18 -14.60
CA MET A 1 -33.14 104.23 -13.77
C MET A 1 -33.68 102.81 -13.69
N ARG A 2 -33.42 102.07 -12.60
CA ARG A 2 -34.35 101.83 -11.45
C ARG A 2 -35.70 101.26 -11.93
N ALA A 3 -36.21 100.11 -11.51
CA ALA A 3 -35.94 99.21 -10.36
C ALA A 3 -36.55 97.81 -10.70
N THR A 4 -35.83 96.66 -10.62
CA THR A 4 -35.66 95.72 -9.47
C THR A 4 -36.96 95.41 -8.72
N GLY A 5 -37.51 94.20 -8.53
CA GLY A 5 -37.16 92.76 -8.62
C GLY A 5 -38.20 92.00 -7.72
N PRO A 6 -37.99 90.76 -7.24
CA PRO A 6 -37.81 89.42 -7.86
C PRO A 6 -39.14 88.60 -7.89
N ALA A 7 -39.39 87.53 -8.66
CA ALA A 7 -38.69 86.28 -9.02
C ALA A 7 -38.92 85.08 -8.06
N VAL A 8 -39.20 83.92 -8.69
CA VAL A 8 -39.16 82.51 -8.23
C VAL A 8 -40.41 82.00 -7.49
N GLY A 9 -41.04 80.87 -7.82
CA GLY A 9 -40.72 79.81 -8.78
C GLY A 9 -41.17 78.45 -8.25
N TYR A 10 -41.87 77.73 -9.12
CA TYR A 10 -42.41 76.37 -9.05
C TYR A 10 -41.44 75.28 -8.56
N SER A 11 -41.99 74.20 -7.98
CA SER A 11 -41.66 72.78 -8.25
C SER A 11 -41.57 71.93 -6.98
N GLY A 12 -42.43 70.92 -6.90
CA GLY A 12 -42.35 69.86 -5.90
C GLY A 12 -42.91 68.59 -6.53
N ALA A 13 -42.05 67.86 -7.24
CA ALA A 13 -42.29 66.51 -7.74
C ALA A 13 -41.47 65.52 -6.91
N ASP A 14 -42.16 64.45 -6.48
CA ASP A 14 -41.74 63.05 -6.35
C ASP A 14 -40.26 62.72 -6.09
N VAL A 15 -39.94 62.29 -4.84
CA VAL A 15 -38.89 61.29 -4.54
C VAL A 15 -39.23 60.57 -3.20
N GLU A 16 -39.66 59.31 -3.33
CA GLU A 16 -39.11 58.12 -2.64
C GLU A 16 -39.18 57.97 -1.10
N SER A 17 -39.97 57.00 -0.64
CA SER A 17 -39.48 55.97 0.30
C SER A 17 -40.33 54.70 0.23
N HIS A 18 -39.60 53.62 -0.11
CA HIS A 18 -39.71 52.20 0.26
C HIS A 18 -40.99 51.72 1.01
N ASP A 19 -41.58 50.56 0.73
CA ASP A 19 -41.10 49.37 0.04
C ASP A 19 -42.30 48.54 -0.45
N ARG A 20 -42.18 48.01 -1.66
CA ARG A 20 -43.06 46.98 -2.24
C ARG A 20 -42.63 45.65 -1.57
N THR A 21 -43.40 44.59 -1.42
CA THR A 21 -44.31 43.87 -2.33
C THR A 21 -44.94 42.78 -1.45
N SER A 22 -46.27 42.71 -1.34
CA SER A 22 -47.10 41.79 -2.12
C SER A 22 -46.51 40.37 -2.24
N SER A 23 -47.06 39.42 -1.46
CA SER A 23 -48.09 38.50 -1.97
C SER A 23 -47.54 37.43 -2.91
N THR A 24 -47.14 36.29 -2.33
CA THR A 24 -47.27 34.93 -2.91
C THR A 24 -47.03 33.92 -1.78
N ARG A 25 -47.95 33.88 -0.80
CA ARG A 25 -48.14 32.67 0.01
C ARG A 25 -49.01 31.72 -0.83
N ASP A 26 -48.71 30.44 -0.78
CA ASP A 26 -49.46 29.33 -1.43
C ASP A 26 -49.02 28.92 -2.85
N ALA A 27 -47.73 28.57 -3.04
CA ALA A 27 -47.32 27.61 -4.08
C ALA A 27 -45.86 27.12 -3.94
N LYS A 28 -45.42 26.62 -2.77
CA LYS A 28 -44.13 25.89 -2.71
C LYS A 28 -44.03 24.90 -1.56
N GLN A 29 -44.89 23.87 -1.56
CA GLN A 29 -44.71 22.68 -0.73
C GLN A 29 -45.14 21.45 -1.53
N ARG A 30 -44.24 20.96 -2.38
CA ARG A 30 -44.22 19.60 -2.97
C ARG A 30 -42.91 19.43 -3.75
N GLU A 31 -41.79 19.49 -3.05
CA GLU A 31 -40.53 18.91 -3.53
C GLU A 31 -40.16 17.81 -2.53
N GLY A 32 -40.21 16.56 -2.99
CA GLY A 32 -39.75 15.41 -2.22
C GLY A 32 -38.24 15.48 -1.94
N PRO A 33 -37.69 14.62 -1.07
CA PRO A 33 -36.28 14.68 -0.72
C PRO A 33 -35.46 14.41 -1.99
N ALA A 34 -34.82 15.46 -2.51
CA ALA A 34 -33.82 15.31 -3.54
C ALA A 34 -32.74 14.39 -2.98
N THR A 35 -32.64 13.19 -3.56
CA THR A 35 -31.52 12.29 -3.33
C THR A 35 -30.27 12.99 -3.85
N HIS A 36 -29.62 13.76 -2.99
CA HIS A 36 -28.30 14.30 -3.26
C HIS A 36 -27.35 13.11 -3.35
N THR A 37 -27.20 12.54 -4.54
CA THR A 37 -26.06 11.69 -4.87
C THR A 37 -24.83 12.58 -4.70
N HIS A 38 -24.19 12.51 -3.54
CA HIS A 38 -22.95 13.22 -3.26
C HIS A 38 -21.90 12.64 -4.21
N VAL A 39 -21.77 13.23 -5.40
CA VAL A 39 -20.69 12.92 -6.33
C VAL A 39 -19.43 13.41 -5.62
N LEU A 40 -18.76 12.49 -4.94
CA LEU A 40 -17.48 12.77 -4.30
C LEU A 40 -16.53 13.36 -5.34
N GLU A 41 -15.93 14.50 -5.02
CA GLU A 41 -14.93 15.12 -5.88
C GLU A 41 -13.84 14.11 -6.29
N PRO A 42 -13.25 14.22 -7.48
CA PRO A 42 -12.21 13.30 -7.95
C PRO A 42 -11.07 13.09 -6.93
N ALA A 43 -10.72 14.13 -6.17
CA ALA A 43 -9.74 14.08 -5.08
C ALA A 43 -10.21 13.27 -3.86
N ALA A 44 -11.49 13.36 -3.49
CA ALA A 44 -12.07 12.60 -2.39
C ALA A 44 -12.12 11.10 -2.71
N VAL A 45 -12.38 10.74 -3.97
CA VAL A 45 -12.35 9.32 -4.40
C VAL A 45 -10.92 8.79 -4.52
N ALA A 46 -9.96 9.63 -4.91
CA ALA A 46 -8.55 9.24 -4.98
C ALA A 46 -7.94 8.90 -3.61
N ASN A 47 -8.53 9.40 -2.52
CA ASN A 47 -8.07 9.14 -1.15
C ASN A 47 -8.84 8.03 -0.42
N CYS A 48 -9.84 7.41 -1.05
CA CYS A 48 -10.64 6.39 -0.40
C CYS A 48 -9.83 5.09 -0.24
N ARG A 49 -9.60 4.68 1.02
CA ARG A 49 -8.91 3.42 1.35
C ARG A 49 -9.84 2.24 1.14
N LEU A 50 -9.29 1.17 0.56
CA LEU A 50 -10.00 -0.09 0.33
C LEU A 50 -9.79 -0.97 1.56
N TRP A 51 -10.87 -1.21 2.31
CA TRP A 51 -10.82 -1.91 3.60
C TRP A 51 -10.29 -3.34 3.46
N GLU A 52 -10.60 -4.00 2.35
CA GLU A 52 -10.21 -5.37 2.01
C GLU A 52 -8.71 -5.47 1.74
N ILE A 53 -8.10 -4.45 1.12
CA ILE A 53 -6.65 -4.42 0.90
C ILE A 53 -5.91 -4.23 2.23
N ASP A 54 -6.41 -3.33 3.09
CA ASP A 54 -5.90 -3.17 4.45
C ASP A 54 -6.07 -4.47 5.25
N ALA A 55 -7.22 -5.14 5.16
CA ALA A 55 -7.49 -6.40 5.87
C ALA A 55 -6.62 -7.55 5.37
N LEU A 56 -6.43 -7.72 4.06
CA LEU A 56 -5.55 -8.74 3.48
C LEU A 56 -4.10 -8.52 3.90
N ARG A 57 -3.64 -7.26 3.96
CA ARG A 57 -2.31 -6.94 4.48
C ARG A 57 -2.20 -7.25 5.98
N GLY A 58 -3.26 -6.99 6.74
CA GLY A 58 -3.40 -7.39 8.14
C GLY A 58 -3.31 -8.90 8.35
N LEU A 59 -3.97 -9.67 7.49
CA LEU A 59 -3.92 -11.12 7.49
C LEU A 59 -2.50 -11.62 7.19
N ALA A 60 -1.85 -11.07 6.16
CA ALA A 60 -0.48 -11.41 5.80
C ALA A 60 0.51 -11.15 6.94
N ILE A 61 0.41 -9.99 7.61
CA ILE A 61 1.29 -9.66 8.75
C ILE A 61 0.98 -10.49 9.99
N GLY A 62 -0.29 -10.80 10.26
CA GLY A 62 -0.66 -11.74 11.33
C GLY A 62 -0.11 -13.14 11.08
N ALA A 63 -0.22 -13.64 9.85
CA ALA A 63 0.32 -14.94 9.46
C ALA A 63 1.86 -14.99 9.57
N MET A 64 2.55 -13.93 9.15
CA MET A 64 4.00 -13.80 9.33
C MET A 64 4.40 -13.86 10.81
N VAL A 65 3.75 -13.06 11.67
CA VAL A 65 4.03 -13.07 13.12
C VAL A 65 3.78 -14.45 13.72
N GLY A 66 2.68 -15.11 13.36
CA GLY A 66 2.39 -16.48 13.82
C GLY A 66 3.43 -17.50 13.36
N PHE A 67 3.90 -17.39 12.11
CA PHE A 67 4.96 -18.26 11.59
C PHE A 67 6.27 -18.06 12.36
N HIS A 68 6.69 -16.81 12.59
CA HIS A 68 7.89 -16.53 13.38
C HIS A 68 7.75 -17.00 14.83
N ALA A 69 6.56 -16.93 15.43
CA ALA A 69 6.33 -17.42 16.78
C ALA A 69 6.55 -18.94 16.87
N ALA A 70 6.05 -19.68 15.87
CA ALA A 70 6.25 -21.12 15.77
C ALA A 70 7.73 -21.47 15.49
N TRP A 71 8.42 -20.67 14.68
CA TRP A 71 9.84 -20.86 14.38
C TRP A 71 10.71 -20.60 15.60
N ASP A 72 10.49 -19.49 16.30
CA ASP A 72 11.20 -19.13 17.53
C ASP A 72 10.97 -20.20 18.62
N TRP A 73 9.72 -20.68 18.75
CA TRP A 73 9.40 -21.75 19.70
C TRP A 73 10.18 -23.03 19.39
N ALA A 74 10.18 -23.46 18.13
CA ALA A 74 10.96 -24.63 17.72
C ALA A 74 12.46 -24.41 17.99
N TYR A 75 12.99 -23.23 17.65
CA TYR A 75 14.39 -22.85 17.86
C TYR A 75 14.81 -22.96 19.34
N PHE A 76 14.01 -22.45 20.27
CA PHE A 76 14.34 -22.52 21.71
C PHE A 76 14.14 -23.89 22.35
N ASN A 77 13.46 -24.83 21.66
CA ASN A 77 13.25 -26.21 22.12
C ASN A 77 14.14 -27.21 21.38
N ASP A 78 15.26 -26.75 20.81
CA ASP A 78 16.20 -27.56 20.01
C ASP A 78 15.51 -28.36 18.89
N ALA A 79 14.38 -27.85 18.39
CA ALA A 79 13.58 -28.42 17.33
C ALA A 79 13.68 -27.56 16.06
N SER A 80 13.12 -28.07 14.96
CA SER A 80 12.97 -27.29 13.73
C SER A 80 11.62 -27.56 13.10
N LEU A 81 11.07 -26.58 12.38
CA LEU A 81 9.84 -26.76 11.60
C LEU A 81 10.06 -27.62 10.34
N GLY A 82 11.30 -28.04 10.06
CA GLY A 82 11.69 -28.82 8.89
C GLY A 82 11.53 -28.10 7.55
N PRO A 83 11.89 -28.75 6.43
CA PRO A 83 11.79 -28.17 5.09
C PRO A 83 10.36 -27.82 4.69
N GLY A 84 9.36 -28.51 5.27
CA GLY A 84 7.95 -28.28 5.00
C GLY A 84 7.46 -26.89 5.41
N SER A 85 8.17 -26.20 6.30
CA SER A 85 7.88 -24.81 6.70
C SER A 85 7.87 -23.83 5.52
N ALA A 86 8.60 -24.11 4.44
CA ALA A 86 8.60 -23.31 3.22
C ALA A 86 7.23 -23.26 2.52
N TRP A 87 6.39 -24.29 2.69
CA TRP A 87 5.01 -24.31 2.18
C TRP A 87 4.09 -23.33 2.91
N VAL A 88 4.52 -22.80 4.06
CA VAL A 88 3.79 -21.79 4.85
C VAL A 88 4.44 -20.41 4.66
N SER A 89 5.76 -20.30 4.86
CA SER A 89 6.46 -19.01 4.74
C SER A 89 6.46 -18.46 3.32
N GLY A 90 6.55 -19.32 2.31
CA GLY A 90 6.56 -18.91 0.91
C GLY A 90 5.27 -18.19 0.49
N PRO A 91 4.08 -18.77 0.71
CA PRO A 91 2.81 -18.08 0.46
C PRO A 91 2.62 -16.79 1.27
N ILE A 92 3.11 -16.73 2.52
CA ILE A 92 3.09 -15.50 3.32
C ILE A 92 3.90 -14.41 2.62
N ALA A 93 5.14 -14.70 2.22
CA ALA A 93 5.97 -13.74 1.49
C ALA A 93 5.36 -13.33 0.14
N ALA A 94 4.90 -14.30 -0.64
CA ALA A 94 4.23 -14.06 -1.92
C ALA A 94 3.01 -13.12 -1.74
N SER A 95 2.24 -13.28 -0.67
CA SER A 95 1.09 -12.42 -0.37
C SER A 95 1.50 -10.95 -0.17
N PHE A 96 2.58 -10.68 0.56
CA PHE A 96 3.11 -9.31 0.73
C PHE A 96 3.56 -8.71 -0.59
N ILE A 97 4.28 -9.49 -1.39
CA ILE A 97 4.85 -9.03 -2.66
C ILE A 97 3.74 -8.79 -3.70
N THR A 98 2.72 -9.65 -3.75
CA THR A 98 1.52 -9.43 -4.57
C THR A 98 0.74 -8.20 -4.10
N LEU A 99 0.51 -8.04 -2.79
CA LEU A 99 -0.17 -6.85 -2.25
C LEU A 99 0.60 -5.56 -2.52
N LEU A 100 1.94 -5.61 -2.55
CA LEU A 100 2.78 -4.49 -3.02
C LEU A 100 2.40 -4.12 -4.46
N GLY A 101 2.37 -5.09 -5.37
CA GLY A 101 1.98 -4.90 -6.78
C GLY A 101 0.59 -4.28 -6.94
N VAL A 102 -0.41 -4.81 -6.22
CA VAL A 102 -1.77 -4.27 -6.20
C VAL A 102 -1.76 -2.81 -5.74
N SER A 103 -0.99 -2.50 -4.69
CA SER A 103 -0.89 -1.14 -4.16
C SER A 103 -0.29 -0.17 -5.19
N ILE A 104 0.72 -0.60 -5.97
CA ILE A 104 1.32 0.24 -7.02
C ILE A 104 0.33 0.50 -8.17
N SER A 105 -0.49 -0.49 -8.54
CA SER A 105 -1.56 -0.29 -9.53
C SER A 105 -2.58 0.75 -9.06
N LEU A 106 -3.00 0.69 -7.79
CA LEU A 106 -3.88 1.70 -7.20
C LEU A 106 -3.22 3.09 -7.17
N ASP A 107 -1.95 3.16 -6.78
CA ASP A 107 -1.18 4.40 -6.74
C ASP A 107 -1.03 5.01 -8.14
N ARG A 108 -0.87 4.20 -9.18
CA ARG A 108 -0.83 4.65 -10.58
C ARG A 108 -2.13 5.35 -10.96
N ASP A 109 -3.27 4.72 -10.74
CA ASP A 109 -4.56 5.26 -11.15
C ASP A 109 -4.93 6.50 -10.33
N ARG A 110 -4.68 6.50 -9.03
CA ARG A 110 -4.87 7.67 -8.16
C ARG A 110 -3.93 8.83 -8.51
N SER A 111 -2.67 8.54 -8.86
CA SER A 111 -1.73 9.58 -9.28
C SER A 111 -2.16 10.20 -10.60
N ARG A 112 -2.60 9.39 -11.57
CA ARG A 112 -3.16 9.87 -12.84
C ARG A 112 -4.42 10.73 -12.63
N ALA A 113 -5.33 10.31 -11.75
CA ALA A 113 -6.57 11.05 -11.47
C ALA A 113 -6.36 12.46 -10.91
N VAL A 114 -5.22 12.70 -10.22
CA VAL A 114 -4.90 13.99 -9.57
C VAL A 114 -3.67 14.65 -10.21
N GLY A 115 -3.24 14.22 -11.40
CA GLY A 115 -2.11 14.80 -12.13
C GLY A 115 -0.74 14.69 -11.43
N ARG A 116 -0.56 13.74 -10.50
CA ARG A 116 0.69 13.52 -9.78
C ARG A 116 1.59 12.49 -10.48
N SER A 117 2.89 12.62 -10.30
CA SER A 117 3.87 11.65 -10.82
C SER A 117 3.88 10.37 -10.00
N LEU A 118 3.65 9.24 -10.67
CA LEU A 118 3.86 7.91 -10.09
C LEU A 118 5.33 7.70 -9.71
N ALA A 119 6.27 8.21 -10.51
CA ALA A 119 7.70 8.06 -10.26
C ALA A 119 8.13 8.71 -8.93
N LEU A 120 7.60 9.91 -8.62
CA LEU A 120 7.89 10.57 -7.35
C LEU A 120 7.33 9.80 -6.15
N ARG A 121 6.08 9.29 -6.25
CA ARG A 121 5.51 8.45 -5.19
C ARG A 121 6.27 7.14 -5.01
N ALA A 122 6.66 6.51 -6.11
CA ALA A 122 7.47 5.30 -6.09
C ALA A 122 8.82 5.56 -5.41
N LEU A 123 9.49 6.66 -5.74
CA LEU A 123 10.76 7.05 -5.12
C LEU A 123 10.61 7.31 -3.61
N GLN A 124 9.57 8.04 -3.19
CA GLN A 124 9.29 8.28 -1.76
C GLN A 124 9.05 6.97 -1.00
N ARG A 125 8.25 6.07 -1.59
CA ARG A 125 7.97 4.76 -1.00
C ARG A 125 9.22 3.89 -0.94
N THR A 126 10.00 3.86 -2.01
CA THR A 126 11.27 3.14 -2.07
C THR A 126 12.25 3.68 -1.05
N ALA A 127 12.38 5.00 -0.88
CA ALA A 127 13.25 5.61 0.13
C ALA A 127 12.86 5.18 1.55
N LEU A 128 11.56 5.16 1.87
CA LEU A 128 11.08 4.67 3.17
C LEU A 128 11.43 3.19 3.40
N ILE A 129 11.15 2.32 2.42
CA ILE A 129 11.37 0.88 2.54
C ILE A 129 12.87 0.56 2.54
N ALA A 130 13.67 1.23 1.71
CA ALA A 130 15.12 1.06 1.66
C ALA A 130 15.81 1.59 2.93
N GLY A 131 15.31 2.68 3.51
CA GLY A 131 15.78 3.14 4.83
C GLY A 131 15.50 2.12 5.92
N ALA A 132 14.30 1.53 5.93
CA ALA A 132 13.95 0.45 6.83
C ALA A 132 14.80 -0.81 6.61
N SER A 133 15.09 -1.18 5.35
CA SER A 133 15.92 -2.33 5.03
C SER A 133 17.38 -2.13 5.46
N ALA A 134 17.94 -0.93 5.22
CA ALA A 134 19.28 -0.57 5.67
C ALA A 134 19.41 -0.62 7.20
N LEU A 135 18.38 -0.19 7.94
CA LEU A 135 18.34 -0.31 9.39
C LEU A 135 18.37 -1.77 9.84
N VAL A 136 17.60 -2.66 9.19
CA VAL A 136 17.61 -4.10 9.50
C VAL A 136 18.96 -4.73 9.18
N THR A 137 19.55 -4.40 8.03
CA THR A 137 20.91 -4.85 7.66
C THR A 137 21.94 -4.39 8.68
N LEU A 138 21.92 -3.12 9.08
CA LEU A 138 22.85 -2.60 10.09
C LEU A 138 22.66 -3.29 11.45
N ALA A 139 21.43 -3.40 11.93
CA ALA A 139 21.14 -4.05 13.21
C ALA A 139 21.57 -5.52 13.22
N THR A 140 21.27 -6.26 12.14
CA THR A 140 21.66 -7.68 12.02
C THR A 140 23.15 -7.84 11.81
N TRP A 141 23.84 -6.91 11.15
CA TRP A 141 25.29 -6.93 11.03
C TRP A 141 25.99 -6.73 12.37
N LEU A 142 25.45 -5.87 13.25
CA LEU A 142 26.00 -5.64 14.58
C LEU A 142 25.78 -6.82 15.54
N VAL A 143 24.65 -7.52 15.42
CA VAL A 143 24.25 -8.60 16.36
C VAL A 143 24.59 -10.00 15.83
N LEU A 144 24.57 -10.20 14.51
CA LEU A 144 24.74 -11.47 13.81
C LEU A 144 25.68 -11.29 12.58
N PRO A 145 26.96 -10.91 12.78
CA PRO A 145 27.86 -10.50 11.70
C PRO A 145 28.06 -11.56 10.61
N ASP A 146 28.01 -12.85 10.96
CA ASP A 146 28.19 -13.95 10.00
C ASP A 146 26.92 -14.29 9.20
N ARG A 147 25.76 -13.74 9.58
CA ARG A 147 24.44 -14.07 8.99
C ARG A 147 23.55 -12.85 8.78
N PHE A 148 24.14 -11.67 8.67
CA PHE A 148 23.40 -10.43 8.53
C PHE A 148 22.52 -10.41 7.27
N VAL A 149 21.48 -9.58 7.28
CA VAL A 149 20.54 -9.50 6.16
C VAL A 149 21.18 -8.74 4.99
N PHE A 150 21.69 -9.48 4.00
CA PHE A 150 22.27 -8.90 2.78
C PHE A 150 21.20 -8.42 1.78
N PHE A 151 20.23 -9.28 1.45
CA PHE A 151 19.14 -8.97 0.52
C PHE A 151 17.83 -9.67 0.95
N GLY A 152 17.28 -9.21 2.07
CA GLY A 152 16.01 -9.69 2.62
C GLY A 152 14.76 -9.14 1.93
N ILE A 153 13.59 -9.49 2.44
CA ILE A 153 12.29 -9.14 1.81
C ILE A 153 12.07 -7.63 1.68
N LEU A 154 12.54 -6.80 2.62
CA LEU A 154 12.41 -5.34 2.47
C LEU A 154 13.22 -4.78 1.30
N HIS A 155 14.41 -5.33 1.02
CA HIS A 155 15.21 -4.94 -0.15
C HIS A 155 14.47 -5.29 -1.44
N LEU A 156 13.90 -6.50 -1.49
CA LEU A 156 13.06 -6.94 -2.60
C LEU A 156 11.85 -6.02 -2.80
N LEU A 157 11.13 -5.65 -1.72
CA LEU A 157 9.96 -4.77 -1.83
C LEU A 157 10.37 -3.37 -2.33
N ALA A 158 11.51 -2.83 -1.90
CA ALA A 158 12.05 -1.57 -2.39
C ALA A 158 12.40 -1.64 -3.89
N ALA A 159 13.11 -2.68 -4.32
CA ALA A 159 13.47 -2.91 -5.71
C ALA A 159 12.24 -3.14 -6.60
N SER A 160 11.32 -4.01 -6.16
CA SER A 160 10.07 -4.31 -6.86
C SER A 160 9.19 -3.08 -6.99
N THR A 161 9.20 -2.16 -6.02
CA THR A 161 8.48 -0.88 -6.12
C THR A 161 8.95 -0.07 -7.33
N LEU A 162 10.27 0.03 -7.55
CA LEU A 162 10.83 0.73 -8.70
C LEU A 162 10.54 -0.01 -10.01
N LEU A 163 10.81 -1.32 -10.06
CA LEU A 163 10.63 -2.14 -11.25
C LEU A 163 9.19 -2.12 -11.76
N VAL A 164 8.22 -2.41 -10.88
CA VAL A 164 6.79 -2.41 -11.23
C VAL A 164 6.31 -1.01 -11.60
N SER A 165 6.80 0.05 -10.92
CA SER A 165 6.42 1.42 -11.27
C SER A 165 6.96 1.85 -12.64
N ALA A 166 8.16 1.40 -13.01
CA ALA A 166 8.77 1.67 -14.32
C ALA A 166 8.01 0.96 -15.46
N THR A 167 7.53 -0.26 -15.22
CA THR A 167 6.76 -1.03 -16.20
C THR A 167 5.25 -0.75 -16.14
N ALA A 168 4.78 0.01 -15.15
CA ALA A 168 3.37 0.29 -14.95
C ALA A 168 2.72 0.82 -16.23
N ARG A 169 3.40 1.71 -16.96
CA ARG A 169 2.87 2.33 -18.20
C ARG A 169 2.42 1.30 -19.26
N PHE A 170 3.04 0.12 -19.32
CA PHE A 170 2.75 -0.93 -20.29
C PHE A 170 1.46 -1.74 -20.00
N GLY A 171 0.79 -1.48 -18.88
CA GLY A 171 -0.52 -2.05 -18.58
C GLY A 171 -0.49 -3.46 -17.99
N ALA A 172 -1.68 -4.03 -17.77
CA ALA A 172 -1.84 -5.28 -17.01
C ALA A 172 -1.21 -6.48 -17.71
N VAL A 173 -1.43 -6.65 -19.02
CA VAL A 173 -0.95 -7.81 -19.79
C VAL A 173 0.57 -7.88 -19.82
N ALA A 174 1.25 -6.75 -20.11
CA ALA A 174 2.72 -6.71 -20.13
C ALA A 174 3.32 -7.06 -18.76
N ASN A 175 2.74 -6.54 -17.68
CA ASN A 175 3.19 -6.88 -16.33
C ASN A 175 2.84 -8.34 -15.96
N ALA A 176 1.71 -8.88 -16.39
CA ALA A 176 1.38 -10.29 -16.17
C ALA A 176 2.39 -11.22 -16.88
N LEU A 177 2.73 -10.93 -18.13
CA LEU A 177 3.73 -11.68 -18.90
C LEU A 177 5.13 -11.56 -18.29
N LEU A 178 5.54 -10.35 -17.89
CA LEU A 178 6.81 -10.14 -17.21
C LEU A 178 6.87 -10.89 -15.87
N GLY A 179 5.78 -10.85 -15.10
CA GLY A 179 5.65 -11.60 -13.86
C GLY A 179 5.79 -13.10 -14.08
N ALA A 180 5.05 -13.65 -15.04
CA ALA A 180 5.15 -15.06 -15.41
C ALA A 180 6.56 -15.45 -15.89
N ALA A 181 7.23 -14.58 -16.66
CA ALA A 181 8.59 -14.81 -17.12
C ALA A 181 9.59 -14.81 -15.94
N VAL A 182 9.50 -13.87 -15.00
CA VAL A 182 10.37 -13.84 -13.81
C VAL A 182 10.18 -15.08 -12.93
N LEU A 183 8.92 -15.52 -12.76
CA LEU A 183 8.61 -16.76 -12.05
C LEU A 183 9.22 -17.98 -12.77
N ALA A 184 8.98 -18.09 -14.08
CA ALA A 184 9.49 -19.20 -14.88
C ALA A 184 11.02 -19.27 -14.84
N VAL A 185 11.71 -18.14 -15.01
CA VAL A 185 13.17 -18.04 -14.89
C VAL A 185 13.63 -18.41 -13.47
N GLY A 186 12.99 -17.87 -12.43
CA GLY A 186 13.35 -18.16 -11.04
C GLY A 186 13.20 -19.62 -10.63
N TRP A 187 12.25 -20.37 -11.23
CA TRP A 187 12.05 -21.80 -10.97
C TRP A 187 12.63 -22.74 -12.04
N SER A 188 13.29 -22.20 -13.07
CA SER A 188 13.85 -22.99 -14.16
C SER A 188 15.09 -23.81 -13.79
N GLY A 189 15.70 -23.55 -12.63
CA GLY A 189 17.01 -24.09 -12.25
C GLY A 189 18.21 -23.35 -12.84
N LEU A 190 17.99 -22.29 -13.64
CA LEU A 190 19.07 -21.46 -14.21
C LEU A 190 20.01 -20.84 -13.17
N PHE A 191 19.56 -20.72 -11.92
CA PHE A 191 20.27 -20.07 -10.82
C PHE A 191 20.72 -21.03 -9.70
N ASP A 192 20.61 -22.34 -9.90
CA ASP A 192 20.89 -23.34 -8.85
C ASP A 192 22.37 -23.43 -8.45
N GLY A 193 23.26 -22.82 -9.23
CA GLY A 193 24.69 -22.72 -8.93
C GLY A 193 25.04 -21.64 -7.90
N ALA A 194 26.30 -21.67 -7.43
CA ALA A 194 26.85 -20.58 -6.65
C ALA A 194 26.94 -19.30 -7.49
N ALA A 195 26.61 -18.16 -6.88
CA ALA A 195 26.73 -16.87 -7.56
C ALA A 195 28.18 -16.60 -7.98
N PRO A 196 28.44 -16.26 -9.27
CA PRO A 196 29.78 -15.88 -9.73
C PRO A 196 30.35 -14.65 -9.02
N ALA A 197 29.46 -13.79 -8.51
CA ALA A 197 29.78 -12.64 -7.68
C ALA A 197 28.66 -12.43 -6.66
N THR A 198 28.97 -12.00 -5.44
CA THR A 198 27.99 -11.88 -4.35
C THR A 198 26.78 -11.01 -4.69
N TRP A 199 26.97 -9.95 -5.48
CA TRP A 199 25.86 -9.07 -5.88
C TRP A 199 24.86 -9.76 -6.84
N LEU A 200 25.25 -10.82 -7.55
CA LEU A 200 24.36 -11.59 -8.43
C LEU A 200 23.35 -12.45 -7.65
N THR A 201 23.56 -12.65 -6.34
CA THR A 201 22.58 -13.29 -5.46
C THR A 201 21.28 -12.50 -5.39
N VAL A 202 21.32 -11.19 -5.68
CA VAL A 202 20.13 -10.34 -5.80
C VAL A 202 19.24 -10.80 -6.96
N LEU A 203 19.79 -11.40 -8.01
CA LEU A 203 19.01 -11.83 -9.18
C LEU A 203 18.32 -13.18 -8.97
N GLY A 204 18.90 -14.09 -8.18
CA GLY A 204 18.38 -15.45 -8.00
C GLY A 204 19.44 -16.51 -7.71
N TRP A 205 20.71 -16.25 -8.02
CA TRP A 205 21.79 -17.20 -7.72
C TRP A 205 21.92 -17.50 -6.24
N SER A 206 22.25 -18.74 -5.92
CA SER A 206 22.46 -19.17 -4.53
C SER A 206 23.52 -18.32 -3.83
N SER A 207 23.18 -17.84 -2.63
CA SER A 207 24.11 -17.07 -1.81
C SER A 207 25.26 -17.94 -1.33
N PRO A 208 26.53 -17.53 -1.54
CA PRO A 208 27.68 -18.22 -0.98
C PRO A 208 27.83 -18.00 0.53
N GLN A 209 27.06 -17.08 1.11
CA GLN A 209 27.06 -16.76 2.55
C GLN A 209 25.68 -17.01 3.15
N ALA A 210 25.65 -17.53 4.38
CA ALA A 210 24.42 -17.66 5.14
C ALA A 210 23.87 -16.26 5.46
N THR A 211 22.57 -16.07 5.29
CA THR A 211 21.84 -14.84 5.67
C THR A 211 20.53 -15.27 6.30
N VAL A 212 20.13 -14.60 7.38
CA VAL A 212 18.88 -14.93 8.08
C VAL A 212 17.62 -14.56 7.30
N ASP A 213 17.76 -13.69 6.28
CA ASP A 213 16.67 -13.32 5.37
C ASP A 213 17.22 -13.15 3.94
N TRP A 214 16.65 -13.90 2.98
CA TRP A 214 17.06 -13.85 1.58
C TRP A 214 15.87 -14.02 0.64
N TYR A 215 15.60 -12.97 -0.13
CA TYR A 215 14.52 -12.93 -1.11
C TYR A 215 15.03 -12.31 -2.42
N PRO A 216 15.60 -13.11 -3.34
CA PRO A 216 16.11 -12.60 -4.61
C PRO A 216 15.00 -12.06 -5.52
N LEU A 217 15.37 -11.36 -6.58
CA LEU A 217 14.41 -10.87 -7.58
C LEU A 217 13.68 -12.02 -8.28
N ALA A 218 14.36 -13.06 -8.74
CA ALA A 218 13.72 -14.25 -9.29
C ALA A 218 13.69 -15.36 -8.23
N PRO A 219 12.53 -15.98 -7.95
CA PRO A 219 11.23 -15.78 -8.61
C PRO A 219 10.40 -14.61 -8.04
N TRP A 220 10.77 -14.07 -6.88
CA TRP A 220 9.85 -13.33 -6.02
C TRP A 220 9.26 -12.04 -6.59
N ALA A 221 10.03 -11.24 -7.33
CA ALA A 221 9.55 -10.02 -7.98
C ALA A 221 8.43 -10.32 -9.00
N GLY A 222 8.36 -11.55 -9.52
CA GLY A 222 7.26 -12.02 -10.37
C GLY A 222 5.90 -11.85 -9.72
N PHE A 223 5.79 -12.11 -8.41
CA PHE A 223 4.55 -11.90 -7.65
C PHE A 223 4.13 -10.43 -7.58
N ALA A 224 5.08 -9.48 -7.61
CA ALA A 224 4.77 -8.05 -7.59
C ALA A 224 4.20 -7.61 -8.94
N PHE A 225 4.77 -8.10 -10.05
CA PHE A 225 4.25 -7.85 -11.38
C PHE A 225 2.85 -8.45 -11.59
N LEU A 226 2.64 -9.70 -11.13
CA LEU A 226 1.31 -10.32 -11.12
C LEU A 226 0.34 -9.54 -10.24
N GLY A 227 0.77 -9.11 -9.05
CA GLY A 227 -0.03 -8.25 -8.17
C GLY A 227 -0.46 -6.95 -8.84
N PHE A 228 0.41 -6.32 -9.62
CA PHE A 228 0.05 -5.14 -10.40
C PHE A 228 -1.02 -5.44 -11.45
N ALA A 229 -0.89 -6.56 -12.19
CA ALA A 229 -1.88 -6.98 -13.16
C ALA A 229 -3.24 -7.29 -12.50
N LEU A 230 -3.25 -7.96 -11.35
CA LEU A 230 -4.44 -8.21 -10.54
C LEU A 230 -5.05 -6.89 -10.06
N GLY A 231 -4.23 -5.94 -9.63
CA GLY A 231 -4.67 -4.59 -9.26
C GLY A 231 -5.43 -3.90 -10.38
N GLN A 232 -4.89 -3.93 -11.61
CA GLN A 232 -5.55 -3.35 -12.79
C GLN A 232 -6.86 -4.08 -13.15
N ALA A 233 -6.92 -5.40 -12.97
CA ALA A 233 -8.08 -6.21 -13.31
C ALA A 233 -9.25 -6.05 -12.31
N PHE A 234 -8.94 -6.06 -11.02
CA PHE A 234 -9.94 -6.01 -9.94
C PHE A 234 -10.24 -4.59 -9.44
N TYR A 235 -9.36 -3.63 -9.71
CA TYR A 235 -9.50 -2.24 -9.29
C TYR A 235 -9.28 -1.23 -10.42
N PRO A 236 -9.99 -1.35 -11.57
CA PRO A 236 -9.83 -0.42 -12.68
C PRO A 236 -10.12 1.02 -12.24
N ARG A 237 -9.27 1.96 -12.65
CA ARG A 237 -9.36 3.40 -12.28
C ARG A 237 -9.26 3.62 -10.76
N GLY A 238 -8.55 2.72 -10.06
CA GLY A 238 -8.38 2.76 -8.61
C GLY A 238 -9.65 2.47 -7.80
N ARG A 239 -10.68 1.88 -8.44
CA ARG A 239 -11.97 1.54 -7.81
C ARG A 239 -12.27 0.06 -7.99
N ARG A 240 -12.82 -0.57 -6.96
CA ARG A 240 -13.26 -1.96 -6.97
C ARG A 240 -14.27 -2.21 -8.10
N SER A 241 -14.08 -3.27 -8.90
CA SER A 241 -14.99 -3.67 -9.99
C SER A 241 -16.07 -4.68 -9.58
N TYR A 242 -16.07 -5.11 -8.32
CA TYR A 242 -16.93 -6.17 -7.80
C TYR A 242 -17.60 -5.75 -6.49
N SER A 243 -18.66 -6.44 -6.10
CA SER A 243 -19.39 -6.17 -4.86
C SER A 243 -18.85 -7.04 -3.72
N LEU A 244 -18.70 -6.45 -2.53
CA LEU A 244 -18.35 -7.19 -1.31
C LEU A 244 -19.37 -6.88 -0.22
N PRO A 245 -19.60 -7.82 0.72
CA PRO A 245 -20.32 -7.53 1.96
C PRO A 245 -19.67 -6.39 2.75
N HIS A 246 -20.47 -5.71 3.57
CA HIS A 246 -20.01 -4.62 4.44
C HIS A 246 -19.28 -5.18 5.68
N TRP A 247 -18.08 -5.73 5.50
CA TRP A 247 -17.27 -6.34 6.57
C TRP A 247 -16.28 -5.38 7.24
N GLU A 248 -16.47 -4.07 7.08
CA GLU A 248 -15.54 -3.07 7.58
C GLU A 248 -15.34 -3.11 9.10
N ARG A 249 -16.41 -3.42 9.85
CA ARG A 249 -16.36 -3.54 11.32
C ARG A 249 -15.72 -4.85 11.75
N GLN A 250 -16.09 -5.96 11.11
CA GLN A 250 -15.62 -7.31 11.41
C GLN A 250 -14.11 -7.44 11.14
N THR A 251 -13.61 -6.75 10.13
CA THR A 251 -12.19 -6.75 9.76
C THR A 251 -11.39 -5.64 10.43
N ALA A 252 -11.96 -4.88 11.36
CA ALA A 252 -11.29 -3.74 11.99
C ALA A 252 -9.90 -4.07 12.59
N PRO A 253 -9.69 -5.20 13.31
CA PRO A 253 -8.37 -5.56 13.82
C PRO A 253 -7.35 -5.80 12.70
N LEU A 254 -7.73 -6.56 11.67
CA LEU A 254 -6.88 -6.82 10.51
C LEU A 254 -6.55 -5.52 9.76
N ARG A 255 -7.53 -4.63 9.58
CA ARG A 255 -7.31 -3.31 8.97
C ARG A 255 -6.32 -2.47 9.77
N LEU A 256 -6.43 -2.48 11.10
CA LEU A 256 -5.49 -1.78 11.97
C LEU A 256 -4.06 -2.31 11.79
N MET A 257 -3.90 -3.63 11.79
CA MET A 257 -2.60 -4.28 11.55
C MET A 257 -2.06 -3.95 10.15
N GLY A 258 -2.90 -4.04 9.11
CA GLY A 258 -2.49 -3.73 7.74
C GLY A 258 -2.07 -2.28 7.54
N ARG A 259 -2.71 -1.34 8.24
CA ARG A 259 -2.33 0.08 8.20
C ARG A 259 -0.96 0.37 8.83
N HIS A 260 -0.54 -0.46 9.78
CA HIS A 260 0.73 -0.35 10.50
C HIS A 260 1.69 -1.50 10.15
N SER A 261 1.49 -2.16 9.01
CA SER A 261 2.19 -3.41 8.69
C SER A 261 3.71 -3.26 8.68
N LEU A 262 4.24 -2.12 8.23
CA LEU A 262 5.69 -1.86 8.23
C LEU A 262 6.25 -1.75 9.65
N LEU A 263 5.53 -1.08 10.55
CA LEU A 263 5.94 -0.96 11.95
C LEU A 263 5.90 -2.33 12.63
N ILE A 264 4.82 -3.08 12.44
CA ILE A 264 4.70 -4.45 12.97
C ILE A 264 5.82 -5.32 12.40
N TYR A 265 6.09 -5.24 11.09
CA TYR A 265 7.19 -5.97 10.46
C TYR A 265 8.55 -5.62 11.09
N LEU A 266 8.85 -4.35 11.38
CA LEU A 266 10.14 -3.99 11.97
C LEU A 266 10.27 -4.38 13.45
N THR A 267 9.16 -4.44 14.17
CA THR A 267 9.16 -4.65 15.63
C THR A 267 8.86 -6.09 16.03
N HIS A 268 8.27 -6.92 15.16
CA HIS A 268 7.81 -8.25 15.55
C HIS A 268 8.94 -9.11 16.12
N GLN A 269 10.09 -9.28 15.43
CA GLN A 269 11.15 -10.15 15.93
C GLN A 269 11.84 -9.57 17.18
N LEU A 270 11.92 -8.25 17.32
CA LEU A 270 12.45 -7.59 18.52
C LEU A 270 11.60 -7.86 19.76
N VAL A 271 10.30 -8.05 19.58
CA VAL A 271 9.36 -8.34 20.67
C VAL A 271 9.18 -9.85 20.85
N LEU A 272 8.99 -10.58 19.74
CA LEU A 272 8.62 -11.99 19.73
C LEU A 272 9.76 -12.87 20.24
N PHE A 273 10.98 -12.64 19.77
CA PHE A 273 12.14 -13.44 20.16
C PHE A 273 12.35 -13.46 21.70
N PRO A 274 12.44 -12.31 22.42
CA PRO A 274 12.60 -12.34 23.87
C PRO A 274 11.36 -12.86 24.62
N VAL A 275 10.15 -12.64 24.09
CA VAL A 275 8.92 -13.15 24.71
C VAL A 275 8.88 -14.68 24.63
N VAL A 276 9.14 -15.25 23.45
CA VAL A 276 9.13 -16.71 23.26
C VAL A 276 10.28 -17.35 24.05
N TRP A 277 11.46 -16.72 24.08
CA TRP A 277 12.57 -17.16 24.93
C TRP A 277 12.16 -17.25 26.41
N LEU A 278 11.51 -16.20 26.95
CA LEU A 278 11.07 -16.19 28.34
C LEU A 278 10.04 -17.29 28.62
N VAL A 279 9.10 -17.50 27.70
CA VAL A 279 8.09 -18.55 27.83
C VAL A 279 8.74 -19.94 27.80
N ALA A 280 9.65 -20.21 26.86
CA ALA A 280 10.36 -21.48 26.76
C ALA A 280 11.31 -21.74 27.95
N ALA A 281 11.85 -20.68 28.57
CA ALA A 281 12.68 -20.83 29.77
C ALA A 281 11.86 -21.17 31.03
N VAL A 282 10.57 -20.82 31.06
CA VAL A 282 9.66 -21.04 32.22
C VAL A 282 8.80 -22.28 32.04
N LEU A 283 8.39 -22.60 30.82
CA LEU A 283 7.61 -23.79 30.49
C LEU A 283 8.59 -24.88 30.02
N PRO A 284 8.79 -25.96 30.81
CA PRO A 284 9.68 -27.07 30.46
C PRO A 284 9.16 -27.93 29.31
#